data_AF-A0A7X4LJ92-F1
#
_entry.id   AF-A0A7X4LJ92-F1
#
_cell.length_a   1.000
_cell.length_b   1.000
_cell.length_c   1.000
_cell.angle_alpha   90.00
_cell.angle_beta   90.00
_cell.angle_gamma   90.00
#
_symmetry.space_group_name_H-M   'P 1'
#
loop_
_entity.id
_entity.type
_entity.pdbx_description
1 polymer ?
#
loop_
_entity_poly.entity_id
_entity_poly.type
_entity_poly.pdbx_seq_one_letter_code
_entity_poly.pdbx_strand_id
1 'polypeptide(L)'
;MNLLVFTFLVCLYFHLNNSDTPPKEAYSAMIFMGFYLVVFTFIPPFPDIRSTYMSALYQGVPMLSFGAVLFPHLNRTSPEVVTRVLGWSGMVLVFVILVIFKLVVW
;
A
#
# COMPACT_ATOMS: atom_id res chain seq x y z
N MET A 1 -10.36 -3.44 -9.17
CA MET A 1 -10.57 -2.46 -8.08
C MET A 1 -9.26 -1.84 -7.60
N ASN A 2 -8.24 -2.64 -7.24
CA ASN A 2 -7.00 -2.14 -6.63
C ASN A 2 -6.21 -1.15 -7.48
N LEU A 3 -6.08 -1.42 -8.78
CA LEU A 3 -5.43 -0.48 -9.71
C LEU A 3 -6.16 0.86 -9.80
N LEU A 4 -7.50 0.87 -9.74
CA LEU A 4 -8.28 2.10 -9.77
C LEU A 4 -8.05 2.94 -8.51
N VAL A 5 -8.04 2.30 -7.34
CA VAL A 5 -7.78 2.99 -6.07
C VAL A 5 -6.33 3.51 -6.01
N PHE A 6 -5.36 2.72 -6.45
CA PHE A 6 -3.97 3.16 -6.56
C PHE A 6 -3.84 4.38 -7.47
N THR A 7 -4.37 4.32 -8.69
CA THR A 7 -4.32 5.45 -9.63
C THR A 7 -5.04 6.67 -9.06
N PHE A 8 -6.20 6.48 -8.43
CA PHE A 8 -6.94 7.56 -7.78
C PHE A 8 -6.11 8.26 -6.69
N LEU A 9 -5.46 7.50 -5.80
CA LEU A 9 -4.62 8.05 -4.74
C LEU A 9 -3.38 8.78 -5.30
N VAL A 10 -2.77 8.26 -6.37
CA VAL A 10 -1.65 8.92 -7.06
C VAL A 10 -2.11 10.23 -7.72
N CYS A 11 -3.23 10.23 -8.44
CA CYS A 11 -3.80 11.45 -9.01
C CYS A 11 -4.16 12.47 -7.94
N LEU A 12 -4.73 12.02 -6.82
CA LEU A 12 -5.10 12.86 -5.69
C LEU A 12 -3.85 13.46 -5.02
N TYR A 13 -2.75 12.72 -4.94
CA TYR A 13 -1.46 13.23 -4.45
C TYR A 13 -0.94 14.38 -5.34
N PHE A 14 -0.93 14.19 -6.66
CA PHE A 14 -0.50 15.25 -7.58
C PHE A 14 -1.44 16.45 -7.60
N HIS A 15 -2.74 16.23 -7.42
CA HIS A 15 -3.72 17.32 -7.34
C HIS A 15 -3.56 18.13 -6.05
N LEU A 16 -3.30 17.45 -4.93
CA LEU A 16 -3.02 18.05 -3.63
C LEU A 16 -1.53 18.44 -3.51
N ASN A 17 -0.95 19.08 -4.53
CA ASN A 17 0.47 19.49 -4.70
C ASN A 17 1.17 20.18 -3.49
N ASN A 18 0.48 20.36 -2.37
CA ASN A 18 0.92 20.81 -1.05
C ASN A 18 1.03 19.68 0.00
N SER A 19 1.21 18.40 -0.38
CA SER A 19 1.48 17.39 0.65
C SER A 19 2.87 17.65 1.24
N ASP A 20 2.99 17.86 2.56
CA ASP A 20 4.27 17.98 3.27
C ASP A 20 5.06 16.65 3.30
N THR A 21 4.56 15.63 2.60
CA THR A 21 5.29 14.42 2.26
C THR A 21 6.41 14.77 1.28
N PRO A 22 7.68 14.50 1.60
CA PRO A 22 8.77 14.78 0.70
C PRO A 22 8.62 13.93 -0.58
N PRO A 23 8.84 14.51 -1.76
CA PRO A 23 8.56 13.85 -3.03
C PRO A 23 9.32 12.53 -3.20
N LYS A 24 10.54 12.44 -2.64
CA LYS A 24 11.33 11.20 -2.63
C LYS A 24 10.61 10.05 -1.92
N GLU A 25 10.00 10.31 -0.78
CA GLU A 25 9.25 9.28 -0.02
C GLU A 25 8.01 8.86 -0.79
N ALA A 26 7.24 9.83 -1.32
CA ALA A 26 6.04 9.54 -2.09
C ALA A 26 6.34 8.69 -3.33
N TYR A 27 7.36 9.04 -4.12
CA TYR A 27 7.78 8.24 -5.27
C TYR A 27 8.23 6.84 -4.87
N SER A 28 9.01 6.70 -3.78
CA SER A 28 9.43 5.38 -3.30
C SER A 28 8.25 4.50 -2.87
N ALA A 29 7.24 5.09 -2.21
CA ALA A 29 6.02 4.38 -1.82
C ALA A 29 5.18 3.98 -3.06
N MET A 30 5.09 4.85 -4.07
CA MET A 30 4.41 4.55 -5.33
C MET A 30 5.07 3.38 -6.06
N ILE A 31 6.40 3.37 -6.15
CA ILE A 31 7.16 2.28 -6.76
C ILE A 31 6.95 0.97 -5.98
N PHE A 32 7.07 1.03 -4.65
CA PHE A 32 6.90 -0.15 -3.80
C PHE A 32 5.48 -0.74 -3.93
N MET A 33 4.46 0.12 -3.88
CA MET A 33 3.07 -0.31 -4.03
C MET A 33 2.77 -0.81 -5.45
N GLY A 34 3.34 -0.19 -6.48
CA GLY A 34 3.27 -0.68 -7.86
C GLY A 34 3.87 -2.08 -8.00
N PHE A 35 5.04 -2.30 -7.40
CA PHE A 35 5.69 -3.61 -7.36
C PHE A 35 4.85 -4.65 -6.61
N TYR A 36 4.29 -4.28 -5.45
CA TYR A 36 3.35 -5.10 -4.70
C TYR A 36 2.19 -5.57 -5.58
N LEU A 37 1.55 -4.65 -6.31
CA LEU A 37 0.41 -4.97 -7.18
C LEU A 37 0.80 -5.89 -8.34
N VAL A 38 1.99 -5.72 -8.91
CA VAL A 38 2.51 -6.60 -9.96
C VAL A 38 2.70 -8.01 -9.41
N VAL A 39 3.37 -8.15 -8.27
CA VAL A 39 3.60 -9.44 -7.61
C VAL A 39 2.27 -10.11 -7.25
N PHE A 40 1.35 -9.35 -6.64
CA PHE A 40 0.05 -9.85 -6.22
C PHE A 40 -0.79 -10.36 -7.40
N THR A 41 -0.80 -9.63 -8.52
CA THR A 41 -1.74 -9.86 -9.63
C THR A 41 -1.20 -10.80 -10.71
N PHE A 42 0.10 -10.74 -11.01
CA PHE A 42 0.66 -11.40 -12.21
C PHE A 42 1.56 -12.59 -11.90
N ILE A 43 2.13 -12.68 -10.70
CA ILE A 43 3.02 -13.79 -10.36
C ILE A 43 2.16 -14.93 -9.82
N PRO A 44 2.07 -16.10 -10.48
CA PRO A 44 1.45 -17.28 -9.87
C PRO A 44 2.35 -17.74 -8.71
N PRO A 45 1.79 -18.40 -7.69
CA PRO A 45 0.42 -18.92 -7.62
C PRO A 45 -0.59 -17.91 -7.08
N PHE A 46 -1.82 -17.98 -7.60
CA PHE A 46 -2.87 -17.01 -7.30
C PHE A 46 -3.63 -17.40 -6.04
N PRO A 47 -3.91 -16.44 -5.14
CA PRO A 47 -4.70 -16.73 -3.95
C PRO A 47 -6.08 -17.24 -4.32
N ASP A 48 -6.46 -18.40 -3.81
CA ASP A 48 -7.85 -18.87 -3.83
C ASP A 48 -8.62 -18.11 -2.73
N ILE A 49 -8.91 -16.82 -2.99
CA ILE A 49 -9.54 -15.89 -2.03
C ILE A 49 -10.99 -16.31 -1.81
N ARG A 50 -11.21 -17.30 -0.94
CA ARG A 50 -12.55 -17.75 -0.53
C ARG A 50 -13.10 -16.96 0.65
N SER A 51 -12.24 -16.22 1.37
CA SER A 51 -12.59 -15.48 2.58
C SER A 51 -12.49 -13.97 2.39
N THR A 52 -13.55 -13.25 2.77
CA THR A 52 -13.60 -11.78 2.79
C THR A 52 -12.49 -11.15 3.63
N TYR A 53 -12.01 -11.85 4.67
CA TYR A 53 -10.92 -11.35 5.52
C TYR A 53 -9.56 -11.38 4.80
N MET A 54 -9.33 -12.39 3.94
CA MET A 54 -8.11 -12.46 3.14
C MET A 54 -8.07 -11.37 2.07
N SER A 55 -9.21 -11.05 1.45
CA SER A 55 -9.27 -9.93 0.50
C SER A 55 -8.98 -8.60 1.19
N ALA A 56 -9.55 -8.36 2.38
CA ALA A 56 -9.31 -7.16 3.16
C ALA A 56 -7.85 -7.01 3.58
N LEU A 57 -7.20 -8.11 3.98
CA LEU A 57 -5.78 -8.09 4.37
C LEU A 57 -4.86 -7.75 3.18
N TYR A 58 -5.01 -8.44 2.06
CA TYR A 58 -4.08 -8.27 0.92
C TYR A 58 -4.41 -7.09 0.01
N GLN A 59 -5.62 -6.55 0.06
CA GLN A 59 -6.01 -5.43 -0.79
C GLN A 59 -6.26 -4.17 0.02
N GLY A 60 -6.91 -4.29 1.18
CA GLY A 60 -7.25 -3.15 2.04
C GLY A 60 -6.05 -2.60 2.79
N VAL A 61 -5.33 -3.44 3.54
CA VAL A 61 -4.22 -2.98 4.40
C VAL A 61 -3.11 -2.29 3.60
N PRO A 62 -2.59 -2.84 2.47
CA PRO A 62 -1.61 -2.13 1.65
C PRO A 62 -2.09 -0.79 1.13
N MET A 63 -3.36 -0.68 0.72
CA MET A 63 -3.92 0.58 0.22
C MET A 63 -4.06 1.63 1.32
N LEU A 64 -4.53 1.23 2.51
CA LEU A 64 -4.63 2.13 3.66
C LEU A 64 -3.24 2.59 4.10
N SER A 65 -2.28 1.68 4.16
CA SER A 65 -0.89 1.97 4.48
C SER A 65 -0.25 2.90 3.45
N PHE A 66 -0.51 2.69 2.16
CA PHE A 66 -0.06 3.58 1.09
C PHE A 66 -0.67 4.99 1.22
N GLY A 67 -1.97 5.08 1.51
CA GLY A 67 -2.64 6.35 1.80
C GLY A 67 -2.05 7.08 3.01
N ALA A 68 -1.68 6.35 4.07
CA ALA A 68 -1.03 6.92 5.25
C ALA A 68 0.36 7.50 4.95
N VAL A 69 1.10 6.90 4.00
CA VAL A 69 2.40 7.45 3.54
C VAL A 69 2.20 8.67 2.66
N LEU A 70 1.25 8.65 1.73
CA LEU A 70 1.00 9.80 0.83
C LEU A 70 0.38 11.00 1.55
N PHE A 71 -0.53 10.75 2.49
CA PHE A 71 -1.33 11.77 3.17
C PHE A 71 -1.22 11.68 4.70
N PRO A 72 -0.02 11.84 5.28
CA PRO A 72 0.19 11.71 6.72
C PRO A 72 -0.60 12.75 7.54
N HIS A 73 -0.89 13.91 6.94
CA HIS A 73 -1.67 15.01 7.52
C HIS A 73 -3.13 14.65 7.82
N LEU A 74 -3.68 13.60 7.19
CA LEU A 74 -5.04 13.12 7.50
C LEU A 74 -5.12 12.60 8.94
N ASN A 75 -4.00 12.13 9.49
CA ASN A 75 -3.91 11.75 10.88
C ASN A 75 -3.57 12.97 11.75
N ARG A 76 -4.60 13.70 12.18
CA ARG A 76 -4.44 14.86 13.09
C ARG A 76 -4.04 14.47 14.51
N THR A 77 -4.08 13.18 14.85
CA THR A 77 -3.85 12.69 16.21
C THR A 77 -2.40 12.31 16.46
N SER A 78 -1.63 11.96 15.43
CA SER A 78 -0.23 11.53 15.57
C SER A 78 0.71 12.38 14.72
N PRO A 79 2.00 12.49 15.09
CA PRO A 79 2.99 13.16 14.26
C PRO A 79 3.07 12.52 12.88
N GLU A 80 3.26 13.33 11.84
CA GLU A 80 3.31 12.86 10.45
C GLU A 80 4.36 11.78 10.23
N VAL A 81 5.54 11.94 10.84
CA VAL A 81 6.64 10.96 10.75
C VAL A 81 6.18 9.59 11.25
N VAL A 82 5.42 9.53 12.34
CA VAL A 82 4.90 8.27 12.90
C VAL A 82 3.89 7.64 11.95
N THR A 83 2.99 8.44 11.39
CA THR A 83 1.99 7.98 10.42
C THR A 83 2.66 7.41 9.16
N ARG A 84 3.72 8.04 8.66
CA ARG A 84 4.50 7.55 7.51
C ARG A 84 5.23 6.26 7.83
N VAL A 85 5.93 6.18 8.97
CA VAL A 85 6.65 4.97 9.39
C VAL A 85 5.67 3.80 9.54
N LEU A 86 4.48 4.05 10.10
CA LEU A 86 3.44 3.04 10.26
C LEU A 86 2.83 2.60 8.91
N GLY A 87 2.69 3.53 7.98
CA GLY A 87 2.32 3.23 6.59
C GLY A 87 3.38 2.35 5.91
N TRP A 88 4.66 2.69 6.03
CA TRP A 88 5.75 1.87 5.51
C TRP A 88 5.80 0.47 6.14
N SER A 89 5.68 0.39 7.47
CA SER A 89 5.70 -0.90 8.17
C SER A 89 4.53 -1.78 7.73
N GLY A 90 3.34 -1.20 7.54
CA GLY A 90 2.16 -1.92 7.05
C GLY A 90 2.35 -2.46 5.64
N MET A 91 2.86 -1.64 4.70
CA MET A 91 3.14 -2.09 3.33
C MET A 91 4.21 -3.20 3.29
N VAL A 92 5.32 -3.02 4.01
CA VAL A 92 6.42 -3.99 4.03
C VAL A 92 5.96 -5.30 4.66
N LEU A 93 5.25 -5.25 5.79
CA LEU A 93 4.76 -6.44 6.48
C LEU A 93 3.81 -7.25 5.60
N VAL A 94 2.83 -6.60 4.96
CA VAL A 94 1.89 -7.32 4.09
C VAL A 94 2.60 -7.86 2.84
N PHE A 95 3.58 -7.13 2.29
CA PHE A 95 4.39 -7.64 1.19
C PHE A 95 5.19 -8.89 1.59
N VAL A 96 5.83 -8.90 2.75
CA VAL A 96 6.56 -10.06 3.27
C VAL A 96 5.62 -11.25 3.45
N ILE A 97 4.44 -11.04 4.05
CA ILE A 97 3.42 -12.09 4.17
C ILE A 97 3.03 -12.62 2.79
N LEU A 98 2.74 -11.73 1.83
CA LEU A 98 2.38 -12.11 0.47
C LEU A 98 3.45 -13.01 -0.18
N VAL A 99 4.72 -12.63 -0.05
CA VAL A 99 5.84 -13.40 -0.61
C VAL A 99 5.95 -14.76 0.07
N ILE A 100 5.84 -14.84 1.39
CA ILE A 100 5.87 -16.12 2.12
C ILE A 100 4.74 -17.03 1.66
N PHE A 101 3.52 -16.51 1.55
CA PHE A 101 2.38 -17.31 1.07
C PHE A 101 2.58 -17.81 -0.36
N LYS A 102 3.12 -16.99 -1.26
CA LYS A 102 3.43 -17.39 -2.64
C LYS A 102 4.54 -18.43 -2.77
N LEU A 103 5.47 -18.48 -1.81
CA LEU A 103 6.61 -19.41 -1.86
C LEU A 103 6.34 -20.73 -1.13
N VAL A 104 5.51 -20.70 -0.09
CA VAL A 104 5.38 -21.82 0.87
C VAL A 104 3.99 -22.45 0.86
N VAL A 105 2.94 -21.71 0.49
CA VAL A 105 1.55 -22.15 0.69
C VAL A 105 0.81 -22.33 -0.62
N TRP A 106 0.86 -21.32 -1.49
CA TRP A 106 0.26 -21.36 -2.82
C TRP A 106 1.25 -21.98 -3.81
#